data_AF-A0A815Y476-F1
#
_entry.id   AF-A0A815Y476-F1
#
_cell.length_a   1.000
_cell.length_b   1.000
_cell.length_c   1.000
_cell.angle_alpha   90.00
_cell.angle_beta   90.00
_cell.angle_gamma   90.00
#
_symmetry.space_group_name_H-M   'P 1'
#
loop_
_entity.id
_entity.type
_entity.pdbx_description
1 polymer ?
#
loop_
_entity_poly.entity_id
_entity_poly.type
_entity_poly.pdbx_seq_one_letter_code
_entity_poly.pdbx_strand_id
1 'polypeptide(L)' 'MPKLENYITGKWVTGDGEGQPLLDAVNGTTIAHATTKGLDFESVLDYARKKGN' A
#
# COMPACT_ATOMS: atom_id res chain seq x y z
N MET A 1 13.00 6.98 -5.73
CA MET A 1 12.21 7.37 -4.55
C MET A 1 11.58 6.11 -3.96
N PRO A 2 11.53 5.91 -2.63
CA PRO A 2 11.00 4.66 -2.08
C PRO A 2 9.50 4.51 -2.39
N LYS A 3 9.07 3.26 -2.58
CA LYS A 3 7.67 2.88 -2.74
C LYS A 3 7.19 2.23 -1.45
N LEU A 4 6.06 2.69 -0.92
CA LEU A 4 5.52 2.17 0.32
C LEU A 4 4.88 0.80 0.09
N GLU A 5 5.17 -0.13 0.98
CA GLU A 5 4.56 -1.45 1.00
C GLU A 5 3.24 -1.42 1.79
N ASN A 6 2.33 -2.31 1.41
CA ASN A 6 1.07 -2.55 2.11
C ASN A 6 1.23 -3.79 2.99
N TYR A 7 0.86 -3.69 4.27
CA TYR A 7 0.86 -4.86 5.14
C TYR A 7 -0.49 -5.57 5.07
N ILE A 8 -0.57 -6.67 4.34
CA ILE A 8 -1.81 -7.42 4.11
C ILE A 8 -1.59 -8.90 4.40
N THR A 9 -2.59 -9.56 5.00
CA THR A 9 -2.55 -11.01 5.29
C THR A 9 -1.30 -11.46 6.09
N GLY A 10 -0.76 -10.59 6.95
CA GLY A 10 0.43 -10.87 7.75
C GLY A 10 1.78 -10.76 7.02
N LYS A 11 1.83 -10.10 5.87
CA LYS A 11 3.05 -9.89 5.08
C LYS A 11 3.09 -8.51 4.44
N TRP A 12 4.30 -8.00 4.21
CA TRP A 12 4.54 -6.81 3.39
C TRP A 12 4.41 -7.16 1.91
N VAL A 13 3.65 -6.34 1.17
CA VAL A 13 3.38 -6.52 -0.25
C VAL A 13 3.48 -5.18 -0.98
N THR A 14 4.28 -5.13 -2.03
CA THR A 14 4.34 -3.98 -2.93
C THR A 14 3.16 -4.01 -3.91
N GLY A 15 2.47 -2.88 -4.11
CA GLY A 15 1.45 -2.76 -5.15
C GLY A 15 2.05 -2.50 -6.54
N ASP A 16 1.26 -2.53 -7.60
CA ASP A 16 1.69 -2.35 -8.98
C ASP A 16 1.75 -0.88 -9.42
N GLY A 17 2.47 -0.62 -10.53
CA GLY A 17 2.59 0.69 -11.18
C GLY A 17 3.43 1.72 -10.41
N GLU A 18 3.51 2.95 -10.91
CA GLU A 18 4.30 4.02 -10.25
C GLU A 18 3.68 4.47 -8.92
N GLY A 19 2.34 4.52 -8.85
CA GLY A 19 1.61 4.99 -7.68
C GLY A 19 1.54 6.51 -7.57
N GLN A 20 0.88 6.97 -6.51
CA GLN A 20 0.70 8.38 -6.21
C GLN A 20 1.93 8.93 -5.46
N PRO A 21 2.55 10.04 -5.92
CA PRO A 21 3.62 10.69 -5.17
C PRO A 21 3.07 11.27 -3.86
N LEU A 22 3.77 11.00 -2.77
CA LEU A 22 3.57 11.60 -1.46
C LEU A 22 4.58 12.73 -1.27
N LEU A 23 4.10 13.91 -0.89
CA LEU A 23 4.91 15.12 -0.78
C LEU A 23 5.16 15.47 0.68
N ASP A 24 6.36 15.98 0.95
CA ASP A 24 6.69 16.70 2.18
C ASP A 24 5.82 17.96 2.27
N ALA A 25 5.13 18.15 3.40
CA ALA A 25 4.18 19.24 3.58
C ALA A 25 4.83 20.62 3.74
N VAL A 26 6.13 20.69 4.04
CA VAL A 26 6.87 21.93 4.29
C VAL A 26 7.48 22.46 3.00
N ASN A 27 8.09 21.59 2.18
CA ASN A 27 8.87 22.01 1.01
C ASN A 27 8.36 21.42 -0.32
N GLY A 28 7.35 20.55 -0.31
CA GLY A 28 6.75 19.98 -1.52
C GLY A 28 7.61 18.93 -2.22
N THR A 29 8.75 18.53 -1.64
CA THR A 29 9.59 17.48 -2.22
C THR A 29 8.91 16.12 -2.10
N THR A 30 9.04 15.27 -3.12
CA THR A 30 8.47 13.92 -3.05
C THR A 30 9.28 13.06 -2.08
N ILE A 31 8.61 12.41 -1.14
CA ILE A 31 9.23 11.56 -0.12
C ILE A 31 9.02 10.07 -0.38
N ALA A 32 7.91 9.69 -1.01
CA ALA A 32 7.60 8.29 -1.34
C ALA A 32 6.52 8.19 -2.43
N HIS A 33 6.23 6.98 -2.89
CA HIS A 33 5.06 6.67 -3.72
C HIS A 33 4.18 5.62 -3.05
N ALA A 34 2.85 5.77 -3.15
CA ALA A 34 1.87 4.83 -2.59
C ALA A 34 0.90 4.31 -3.65
N THR A 35 0.55 3.03 -3.58
CA THR A 35 -0.40 2.40 -4.51
C THR A 35 -1.01 1.14 -3.91
N THR A 36 -2.25 0.90 -4.27
CA THR A 36 -2.99 -0.34 -4.01
C THR A 36 -3.34 -1.08 -5.31
N LYS A 37 -2.84 -0.62 -6.46
CA LYS A 37 -3.04 -1.30 -7.75
C LYS A 37 -2.46 -2.72 -7.66
N GLY A 38 -3.14 -3.70 -8.26
CA GLY A 38 -2.69 -5.09 -8.25
C GLY A 38 -2.97 -5.85 -6.95
N LEU A 39 -3.47 -5.18 -5.90
CA LEU A 39 -3.89 -5.87 -4.69
C LEU A 39 -5.26 -6.54 -4.90
N ASP A 40 -5.34 -7.82 -4.52
CA ASP A 40 -6.60 -8.57 -4.49
C ASP A 40 -7.36 -8.25 -3.19
N PHE A 41 -8.27 -7.28 -3.28
CA PHE A 41 -9.10 -6.87 -2.15
C PHE A 41 -10.10 -7.95 -1.71
N GLU A 42 -10.51 -8.86 -2.59
CA GLU A 42 -11.40 -9.95 -2.22
C GLU A 42 -10.71 -10.87 -1.22
N SER A 43 -9.49 -11.33 -1.54
CA SER A 43 -8.68 -12.14 -0.63
C SER A 43 -8.33 -11.43 0.66
N VAL A 44 -8.04 -10.12 0.61
CA VAL A 44 -7.74 -9.32 1.82
C VAL A 44 -8.95 -9.26 2.75
N LEU A 45 -10.15 -9.01 2.22
CA LEU A 45 -11.37 -8.94 3.02
C LEU A 45 -11.82 -10.32 3.51
N ASP A 46 -11.66 -11.37 2.72
CA ASP A 46 -11.92 -12.75 3.15
C ASP A 46 -11.02 -13.16 4.33
N TYR A 47 -9.72 -12.86 4.24
CA TYR A 47 -8.78 -13.08 5.35
C TYR A 47 -9.21 -12.32 6.60
N ALA A 48 -9.56 -11.03 6.46
CA ALA A 48 -10.02 -10.21 7.57
C ALA A 48 -11.28 -10.78 8.25
N ARG A 49 -12.24 -11.32 7.49
CA ARG A 49 -13.44 -11.96 8.07
C ARG A 49 -13.12 -13.27 8.78
N LYS A 50 -12.15 -14.05 8.29
CA LYS A 50 -11.78 -15.35 8.85
C LYS A 50 -10.82 -15.25 10.05
N LYS A 51 -10.04 -14.18 10.15
CA LYS A 51 -8.94 -14.04 11.13
C LYS A 51 -8.99 -12.74 11.96
N GLY A 52 -9.83 -11.78 11.59
CA GLY A 52 -10.07 -10.58 12.39
C GLY A 52 -10.88 -10.94 13.63
N ASN A 53 -10.35 -10.58 14.80
CA ASN A 53 -11.03 -10.74 16.08
C ASN A 53 -12.09 -9.67 16.30
#